data_AF-A0A527ZAU7-F1
#
_entry.id   AF-A0A527ZAU7-F1
#
_cell.length_a   1.000
_cell.length_b   1.000
_cell.length_c   1.000
_cell.angle_alpha   90.00
_cell.angle_beta   90.00
_cell.angle_gamma   90.00
#
_symmetry.space_group_name_H-M   'P 1'
#
loop_
_entity.id
_entity.type
_entity.pdbx_description
1 polymer ?
#
loop_
_entity_poly.entity_id
_entity_poly.type
_entity_poly.pdbx_seq_one_letter_code
_entity_poly.pdbx_strand_id
1 'polypeptide(L)' 'HMPTEVDGGSPKAAIVIRDPSTIGQNLRIAHIPDRALVETGESGPLPVRAADGRRPFDVYARPWSGARGAR' A
#
# COMPACT_ATOMS: atom_id res chain seq x y z
N HIS A 1 36.20 -21.47 7.87
CA HIS A 1 35.27 -20.72 8.72
C HIS A 1 34.31 -19.97 7.80
N MET A 2 33.09 -20.47 7.60
CA MET A 2 32.01 -19.72 6.93
C MET A 2 31.14 -19.09 8.03
N PRO A 3 30.73 -17.82 7.91
CA PRO A 3 29.80 -17.22 8.86
C PRO A 3 28.38 -17.72 8.59
N THR A 4 27.70 -18.03 9.69
CA THR A 4 26.33 -18.55 9.81
C THR A 4 25.31 -17.50 9.36
N GLU A 5 24.43 -17.91 8.44
CA GLU A 5 23.24 -17.19 8.03
C GLU A 5 22.24 -17.12 9.20
N VAL A 6 21.85 -15.90 9.58
CA VAL A 6 20.82 -15.66 10.60
C VAL A 6 19.46 -15.84 9.94
N ASP A 7 18.77 -16.94 10.27
CA ASP A 7 17.36 -17.18 9.95
C ASP A 7 16.49 -16.14 10.67
N GLY A 8 16.26 -15.00 10.01
CA GLY A 8 15.33 -13.97 10.42
C GLY A 8 13.91 -14.44 10.13
N GLY A 9 13.34 -15.22 11.05
CA GLY A 9 12.00 -15.79 10.97
C GLY A 9 10.98 -14.80 10.40
N SER A 10 10.45 -15.14 9.23
CA SER A 10 9.42 -14.38 8.55
C SER A 10 8.21 -14.22 9.48
N PRO A 11 7.73 -12.99 9.79
CA PRO A 11 6.51 -12.85 10.58
C PRO A 11 5.37 -13.51 9.80
N LYS A 12 4.64 -14.44 10.44
CA LYS A 12 3.44 -15.06 9.89
C LYS A 12 2.57 -13.97 9.27
N ALA A 13 2.37 -14.03 7.95
CA ALA A 13 1.65 -13.01 7.21
C ALA A 13 0.18 -12.98 7.69
N ALA A 14 -0.13 -12.13 8.67
CA ALA A 14 -1.48 -11.86 9.10
C ALA A 14 -2.22 -11.17 7.95
N ILE A 15 -3.23 -11.84 7.39
CA ILE A 15 -4.08 -11.27 6.35
C ILE A 15 -5.04 -10.30 7.04
N VAL A 16 -4.84 -8.99 6.82
CA VAL A 16 -5.73 -7.94 7.33
C VAL A 16 -6.70 -7.54 6.21
N ILE A 17 -7.98 -7.85 6.37
CA ILE A 17 -9.05 -7.42 5.47
C ILE A 17 -9.52 -6.04 5.94
N ARG A 18 -9.54 -5.06 5.04
CA ARG A 18 -9.97 -3.68 5.32
C ARG A 18 -11.05 -3.29 4.31
N ASP A 19 -12.01 -2.46 4.74
CA ASP A 19 -12.98 -1.87 3.83
C ASP A 19 -12.28 -0.81 2.93
N PRO A 20 -12.23 -1.01 1.60
CA PRO A 20 -11.54 -0.11 0.69
C PRO A 20 -12.18 1.29 0.64
N SER A 21 -13.46 1.43 1.01
CA SER A 21 -14.13 2.74 1.04
C SER A 21 -13.63 3.66 2.16
N THR A 22 -12.96 3.09 3.17
CA THR A 22 -12.42 3.82 4.32
C THR A 22 -11.00 4.34 4.09
N ILE A 23 -10.32 3.87 3.04
CA ILE A 23 -8.90 4.15 2.74
C ILE A 23 -8.84 4.80 1.36
N GLY A 24 -9.28 6.05 1.26
CA GLY A 24 -9.29 6.79 -0.01
C GLY A 24 -8.74 8.20 0.14
N GLN A 25 -8.18 8.74 -0.94
CA GLN A 25 -7.79 10.15 -0.98
C GLN A 25 -9.01 11.06 -1.17
N ASN A 26 -8.96 12.27 -0.58
CA ASN A 26 -9.93 13.31 -0.87
C ASN A 26 -9.93 13.68 -2.38
N LEU A 27 -11.08 13.48 -3.04
CA LEU A 27 -11.26 13.67 -4.48
C LEU A 27 -10.91 15.09 -4.96
N ARG A 28 -11.05 16.12 -4.12
CA ARG A 28 -10.71 17.50 -4.49
C ARG A 28 -9.21 17.71 -4.76
N ILE A 29 -8.37 16.88 -4.16
CA ILE A 29 -6.91 16.95 -4.27
C ILE A 29 -6.31 15.67 -4.88
N ALA A 30 -7.12 14.80 -5.48
CA ALA A 30 -6.69 13.51 -5.99
C ALA A 30 -5.63 13.57 -7.13
N HIS A 31 -5.42 14.76 -7.69
CA HIS A 31 -4.36 15.02 -8.65
C HIS A 31 -2.99 15.22 -7.99
N ILE A 32 -2.93 15.39 -6.66
CA ILE A 32 -1.72 15.57 -5.88
C ILE A 32 -1.45 14.27 -5.11
N PRO A 33 -0.30 13.59 -5.30
CA PRO A 33 0.01 12.39 -4.54
C PRO A 33 0.09 12.64 -3.03
N ASP A 34 -0.38 11.68 -2.22
CA ASP A 34 -0.13 11.65 -0.78
C ASP A 34 1.38 11.49 -0.52
N ARG A 35 1.99 12.48 0.14
CA ARG A 35 3.43 12.50 0.44
C ARG A 35 3.86 11.36 1.36
N ALA A 36 2.96 10.78 2.14
CA ALA A 36 3.27 9.62 2.97
C ALA A 36 3.42 8.33 2.15
N LEU A 37 3.04 8.34 0.87
CA LEU A 37 3.01 7.19 -0.04
C LEU A 37 3.98 7.33 -1.21
N VAL A 38 4.78 8.40 -1.23
CA VAL A 38 5.74 8.70 -2.30
C VAL A 38 7.10 9.02 -1.71
N GLU A 39 8.13 8.37 -2.21
CA GLU A 39 9.53 8.72 -1.97
C GLU A 39 10.17 9.34 -3.23
N THR A 40 11.19 10.17 -3.05
CA THR A 40 11.94 10.75 -4.17
C THR A 40 13.03 9.78 -4.62
N GLY A 41 12.89 9.22 -5.82
CA GLY A 41 13.92 8.42 -6.49
C GLY A 41 14.64 9.20 -7.59
N GLU A 42 15.75 8.64 -8.06
CA GLU A 42 16.63 9.25 -9.07
C GLU A 42 15.95 9.44 -10.44
N SER A 43 15.00 8.57 -10.78
CA SER A 43 14.18 8.63 -11.99
C SER A 43 12.80 9.26 -11.78
N GLY A 44 12.51 9.76 -10.57
CA GLY A 44 11.22 10.34 -10.20
C GLY A 44 10.60 9.72 -8.95
N PRO A 45 9.33 10.07 -8.65
CA PRO A 45 8.63 9.61 -7.46
C PRO A 45 8.36 8.10 -7.51
N LEU A 46 8.69 7.39 -6.42
CA LEU A 46 8.46 5.95 -6.28
C LEU A 46 7.36 5.67 -5.24
N PRO A 47 6.54 4.63 -5.44
CA PRO A 47 5.49 4.26 -4.50
C PRO A 47 6.08 3.57 -3.26
N VAL A 48 5.72 4.05 -2.07
CA VAL A 48 6.16 3.48 -0.78
C VAL A 48 4.95 3.22 0.13
N ARG A 49 5.10 2.26 1.06
CA ARG A 49 4.10 2.03 2.12
C ARG A 49 4.25 3.11 3.18
N ALA A 50 3.13 3.68 3.61
CA ALA A 50 3.14 4.63 4.72
C ALA A 50 3.53 3.92 6.04
N ALA A 51 3.98 4.70 7.02
CA ALA A 51 4.36 4.20 8.35
C ALA A 51 3.19 3.51 9.09
N ASP A 52 1.94 3.83 8.73
CA ASP A 52 0.71 3.20 9.24
C ASP A 52 0.32 1.91 8.50
N GLY A 53 1.14 1.48 7.54
CA GLY A 53 0.95 0.27 6.74
C GLY A 53 -0.03 0.42 5.56
N ARG A 54 -0.56 1.62 5.29
CA ARG A 54 -1.36 1.86 4.08
C ARG A 54 -0.51 1.63 2.82
N ARG A 55 -1.12 1.02 1.81
CA ARG A 55 -0.49 0.80 0.50
C ARG A 55 -1.00 1.84 -0.50
N PRO A 56 -0.15 2.35 -1.40
CA PRO A 56 -0.59 3.23 -2.48
C PRO A 56 -1.74 2.65 -3.31
N PHE A 57 -1.74 1.32 -3.52
CA PHE A 57 -2.80 0.62 -4.24
C PHE A 57 -4.17 0.76 -3.56
N ASP A 58 -4.23 0.65 -2.24
CA ASP A 58 -5.48 0.74 -1.49
C ASP A 58 -6.00 2.19 -1.48
N VAL A 59 -5.10 3.17 -1.31
CA VAL A 59 -5.44 4.59 -1.18
C VAL A 59 -5.94 5.23 -2.47
N TYR A 60 -5.41 4.81 -3.62
CA TYR A 60 -5.82 5.30 -4.94
C TYR A 60 -6.83 4.39 -5.64
N ALA A 61 -7.24 3.29 -5.01
CA ALA A 61 -8.31 2.48 -5.54
C ALA A 61 -9.60 3.30 -5.60
N ARG A 62 -10.21 3.38 -6.78
CA ARG A 62 -11.57 3.93 -6.90
C ARG A 62 -12.55 2.88 -6.43
N PRO A 63 -13.35 3.15 -5.38
CA PRO A 63 -14.42 2.23 -4.98
C PRO A 63 -15.40 2.09 -6.15
N TRP A 64 -15.69 0.85 -6.48
CA TRP A 64 -16.68 0.48 -7.48
C TRP A 64 -17.81 -0.26 -6.78
N SER A 65 -19.01 -0.29 -7.37
CA SER A 65 -20.27 -0.73 -6.73
C SER A 65 -20.29 -2.18 -6.22
N GLY A 66 -19.20 -2.94 -6.31
CA GLY A 66 -19.10 -4.33 -5.87
C GLY A 66 -19.97 -5.33 -6.64
N ALA A 67 -20.85 -4.85 -7.54
CA ALA A 67 -21.94 -5.61 -8.12
C ALA A 67 -21.59 -6.48 -9.35
N ARG A 68 -20.30 -6.75 -9.66
CA ARG A 68 -19.88 -7.66 -10.76
C ARG A 68 -18.53 -8.34 -10.47
N GLY A 69 -18.40 -9.62 -10.20
CA GLY A 69 -19.35 -10.73 -10.29
C GLY A 69 -18.79 -11.97 -9.60
N ALA A 70 -19.65 -12.96 -9.46
CA ALA A 70 -19.29 -14.31 -9.00
C ALA A 70 -18.10 -14.87 -9.79
N ARG A 71 -17.20 -15.55 -9.08
CA ARG A 71 -16.22 -16.44 -9.68
C ARG A 71 -16.80 -17.85 -9.73
#